data_AF-A0AAD8XZF7-F1
#
_entry.id   AF-A0AAD8XZF7-F1
#
_cell.length_a   1.000
_cell.length_b   1.000
_cell.length_c   1.000
_cell.angle_alpha   90.00
_cell.angle_beta   90.00
_cell.angle_gamma   90.00
#
_symmetry.space_group_name_H-M   'P 1'
#
loop_
_entity.id
_entity.type
_entity.pdbx_description
1 polymer ?
#
loop_
_entity_poly.entity_id
_entity_poly.type
_entity_poly.pdbx_seq_one_letter_code
_entity_poly.pdbx_strand_id
1 'polypeptide(L)'
;MTRSRLDRLITKYSSPSWNTQANANRLVELLVEHRGLIQIEYNDVTSGLRRLEERDFLGPDERSRIYNTEGRRLDEGNQATDLEYFMALEQKMADMKRSEWQALYSAKGGE
;
A
#
# COMPACT_ATOMS: atom_id res chain seq x y z
N MET A 1 -0.75 -27.46 -5.52
CA MET A 1 -0.22 -26.24 -4.89
C MET A 1 -0.96 -25.03 -5.44
N THR A 2 -1.82 -24.41 -4.65
CA THR A 2 -2.53 -23.17 -5.03
C THR A 2 -1.56 -22.00 -5.01
N ARG A 3 -1.30 -21.37 -6.16
CA ARG A 3 -0.45 -20.16 -6.25
C ARG A 3 -1.02 -19.05 -5.36
N SER A 4 -0.21 -18.49 -4.48
CA SER A 4 -0.63 -17.42 -3.58
C SER A 4 -1.02 -16.16 -4.37
N ARG A 5 -1.78 -15.25 -3.76
CA ARG A 5 -2.14 -13.97 -4.40
C ARG A 5 -0.89 -13.15 -4.74
N LEU A 6 0.12 -13.19 -3.87
CA LEU A 6 1.45 -12.60 -4.09
C LEU A 6 2.14 -13.16 -5.33
N ASP A 7 2.17 -14.49 -5.48
CA ASP A 7 2.81 -15.14 -6.64
C ASP A 7 2.10 -14.73 -7.95
N ARG A 8 0.78 -14.54 -7.92
CA ARG A 8 0.01 -14.05 -9.07
C ARG A 8 0.38 -12.61 -9.43
N LEU A 9 0.55 -11.73 -8.43
CA LEU A 9 0.93 -10.33 -8.67
C LEU A 9 2.34 -10.23 -9.22
N ILE A 10 3.30 -10.94 -8.60
CA ILE A 10 4.69 -11.02 -9.10
C ILE A 10 4.69 -11.52 -10.54
N THR A 11 4.03 -12.65 -10.82
CA THR A 11 3.97 -13.20 -12.18
C THR A 11 3.37 -12.22 -13.19
N LYS A 12 2.31 -11.49 -12.82
CA LYS A 12 1.65 -10.52 -13.71
C LYS A 12 2.58 -9.36 -14.04
N TYR A 13 3.16 -8.72 -13.04
CA TYR A 13 3.96 -7.51 -13.22
C TYR A 13 5.38 -7.80 -13.75
N SER A 14 5.87 -9.04 -13.59
CA SER A 14 7.09 -9.51 -14.26
C SER A 14 6.88 -9.88 -15.74
N SER A 15 5.64 -9.89 -16.24
CA SER A 15 5.37 -10.27 -17.63
C SER A 15 5.85 -9.21 -18.63
N PRO A 16 6.17 -9.59 -19.88
CA PRO A 16 6.66 -8.65 -20.91
C PRO A 16 5.73 -7.46 -21.19
N SER A 17 4.44 -7.62 -20.89
CA SER A 17 3.43 -6.57 -21.08
C SER A 17 3.54 -5.45 -20.04
N TRP A 18 4.16 -5.71 -18.88
CA TRP A 18 4.22 -4.79 -17.74
C TRP A 18 5.65 -4.44 -17.34
N ASN A 19 6.61 -5.35 -17.52
CA ASN A 19 8.00 -5.17 -17.09
C ASN A 19 8.79 -4.08 -17.86
N THR A 20 8.19 -3.50 -18.91
CA THR A 20 8.72 -2.30 -19.58
C THR A 20 8.51 -1.03 -18.76
N GLN A 21 7.61 -1.05 -17.78
CA GLN A 21 7.34 0.08 -16.90
C GLN A 21 8.19 -0.01 -15.64
N ALA A 22 8.95 1.05 -15.34
CA ALA A 22 9.79 1.11 -14.14
C ALA A 22 8.99 0.87 -12.86
N ASN A 23 7.76 1.39 -12.77
CA ASN A 23 6.88 1.20 -11.63
C ASN A 23 6.47 -0.26 -11.43
N ALA A 24 6.27 -1.03 -12.51
CA ALA A 24 5.93 -2.45 -12.41
C ALA A 24 7.13 -3.26 -11.90
N ASN A 25 8.34 -2.94 -12.36
CA ASN A 25 9.57 -3.57 -11.85
C ASN A 25 9.79 -3.22 -10.38
N ARG A 26 9.59 -1.95 -9.99
CA ARG A 26 9.70 -1.51 -8.61
C ARG A 26 8.67 -2.19 -7.70
N LEU A 27 7.45 -2.38 -8.19
CA LEU A 27 6.42 -3.13 -7.47
C LEU A 27 6.87 -4.58 -7.25
N VAL A 28 7.42 -5.25 -8.28
CA VAL A 28 7.93 -6.63 -8.14
C VAL A 28 9.06 -6.70 -7.12
N GLU A 29 10.01 -5.76 -7.15
CA GLU A 29 11.09 -5.68 -6.16
C GLU A 29 10.53 -5.62 -4.73
N LEU A 30 9.60 -4.70 -4.46
CA LEU A 30 8.98 -4.52 -3.14
C LEU A 30 8.21 -5.78 -2.70
N LEU A 31 7.47 -6.40 -3.62
CA LEU A 31 6.70 -7.62 -3.33
C LEU A 31 7.61 -8.83 -3.03
N VAL A 32 8.78 -8.90 -3.67
CA VAL A 32 9.76 -9.96 -3.43
C VAL A 32 10.53 -9.71 -2.13
N GLU A 33 11.02 -8.50 -1.91
CA GLU A 33 11.79 -8.10 -0.72
C GLU A 33 10.99 -8.30 0.57
N HIS A 34 9.72 -7.89 0.57
CA HIS A 34 8.86 -7.96 1.75
C HIS A 34 7.88 -9.13 1.73
N ARG A 35 8.08 -10.13 0.85
CA ARG A 35 7.15 -11.25 0.64
C ARG A 35 6.71 -11.93 1.94
N GLY A 36 7.65 -12.18 2.85
CA GLY A 36 7.38 -12.83 4.13
C GLY A 36 6.41 -12.03 4.99
N LEU A 37 6.69 -10.74 5.17
CA LEU A 37 5.86 -9.82 5.98
C LEU A 37 4.46 -9.67 5.38
N ILE A 38 4.38 -9.47 4.06
CA ILE A 38 3.08 -9.31 3.37
C ILE A 38 2.26 -10.61 3.44
N GLN A 39 2.90 -11.77 3.34
CA GLN A 39 2.19 -13.05 3.42
C GLN A 39 1.65 -13.32 4.84
N ILE A 40 2.40 -12.95 5.89
CA ILE A 40 1.94 -13.04 7.27
C ILE A 40 0.74 -12.13 7.47
N GLU A 41 0.87 -10.85 7.12
CA GLU A 41 -0.22 -9.88 7.27
C GLU A 41 -1.46 -10.29 6.47
N TYR A 42 -1.27 -10.78 5.24
CA TYR A 42 -2.37 -11.31 4.44
C TYR A 42 -3.08 -12.47 5.15
N ASN A 43 -2.33 -13.41 5.73
CA ASN A 43 -2.91 -14.53 6.46
C ASN A 43 -3.67 -14.06 7.71
N ASP A 44 -3.11 -13.12 8.47
CA ASP A 44 -3.73 -12.58 9.68
C ASP A 44 -5.03 -11.84 9.37
N VAL A 45 -5.03 -11.05 8.29
CA VAL A 45 -6.23 -10.32 7.84
C VAL A 45 -7.29 -11.26 7.29
N THR A 46 -6.91 -12.24 6.45
CA THR A 46 -7.87 -13.17 5.84
C THR A 46 -8.43 -14.21 6.79
N SER A 47 -7.67 -14.61 7.81
CA SER A 47 -8.15 -15.48 8.90
C SER A 47 -8.98 -14.74 9.94
N GLY A 48 -8.97 -13.40 9.92
CA GLY A 48 -9.66 -12.56 10.90
C GLY A 48 -8.92 -12.39 12.22
N LEU A 49 -7.68 -12.87 12.32
CA LEU A 49 -6.79 -12.63 13.47
C LEU A 49 -6.46 -11.16 13.64
N ARG A 50 -6.33 -10.42 12.53
CA ARG A 50 -6.11 -8.97 12.50
C ARG A 50 -7.19 -8.29 11.68
N ARG A 51 -7.68 -7.15 12.16
CA ARG A 51 -8.55 -6.25 11.38
C ARG A 51 -7.68 -5.15 10.77
N LEU A 52 -8.05 -4.72 9.57
CA LEU A 52 -7.44 -3.55 8.93
C LEU A 52 -7.84 -2.30 9.73
N GLU A 53 -6.85 -1.53 10.13
CA GLU A 53 -7.00 -0.29 10.89
C GLU A 53 -6.97 0.92 9.96
N GLU A 54 -7.36 2.10 10.45
CA GLU A 54 -7.39 3.35 9.65
C GLU A 54 -6.02 3.73 9.05
N ARG A 55 -4.94 3.37 9.74
CA ARG A 55 -3.56 3.61 9.28
C ARG A 55 -3.09 2.64 8.20
N ASP A 56 -3.78 1.52 8.02
CA ASP A 56 -3.41 0.52 7.03
C ASP A 56 -3.75 1.04 5.62
N PHE A 57 -2.95 0.64 4.63
CA PHE A 57 -3.11 1.09 3.24
C PHE A 57 -4.51 0.81 2.67
N LEU A 58 -5.21 -0.23 3.16
CA LEU A 58 -6.60 -0.53 2.83
C LEU A 58 -7.49 -0.52 4.08
N GLY A 59 -7.25 0.43 4.99
CA GLY A 59 -8.08 0.67 6.15
C GLY A 59 -9.55 0.98 5.82
N PRO A 60 -10.43 1.05 6.83
CA PRO A 60 -11.85 1.33 6.64
C PRO A 60 -12.13 2.60 5.81
N ASP A 61 -11.36 3.66 6.05
CA ASP A 61 -11.47 4.92 5.32
C ASP A 61 -11.09 4.77 3.85
N GLU A 62 -9.95 4.15 3.57
CA GLU A 62 -9.48 3.97 2.19
C GLU A 62 -10.41 3.04 1.41
N ARG A 63 -10.90 1.97 2.05
CA ARG A 63 -11.91 1.10 1.43
C ARG A 63 -13.23 1.82 1.18
N SER A 64 -13.64 2.70 2.08
CA SER A 64 -14.84 3.54 1.89
C SER A 64 -14.62 4.53 0.74
N ARG A 65 -13.43 5.11 0.61
CA ARG A 65 -13.06 5.97 -0.52
C ARG A 65 -13.07 5.22 -1.84
N ILE A 66 -12.46 4.04 -1.91
CA ILE A 66 -12.47 3.20 -3.12
C ILE A 66 -13.91 2.82 -3.47
N TYR A 67 -14.71 2.36 -2.51
CA TYR A 67 -16.11 1.99 -2.75
C TYR A 67 -16.95 3.18 -3.25
N ASN A 68 -16.76 4.37 -2.69
CA ASN A 68 -17.41 5.59 -3.15
C ASN A 68 -16.87 6.08 -4.50
N THR A 69 -15.62 5.78 -4.81
CA THR A 69 -14.97 6.10 -6.09
C THR A 69 -15.38 5.14 -7.19
N GLU A 70 -15.60 3.85 -6.95
CA GLU A 70 -16.07 2.89 -7.96
C GLU A 70 -17.50 3.19 -8.47
N GLY A 71 -18.25 4.06 -7.78
CA GLY A 71 -19.48 4.68 -8.32
C GLY A 71 -19.24 5.72 -9.42
N ARG A 72 -18.03 6.27 -9.51
CA ARG A 72 -17.52 7.05 -10.64
C ARG A 72 -16.62 6.13 -11.44
N ARG A 73 -17.08 5.71 -12.63
CA ARG A 73 -16.25 5.02 -13.63
C ARG A 73 -14.82 5.55 -13.55
N LEU A 74 -13.85 4.66 -13.33
CA LEU A 74 -12.45 4.93 -13.63
C LEU A 74 -12.43 5.20 -15.13
N ASP A 75 -12.64 6.46 -15.50
CA ASP A 75 -12.43 6.94 -16.84
C ASP A 75 -10.94 6.77 -17.08
N GLU A 76 -10.60 5.82 -17.93
CA GLU A 76 -9.24 5.51 -18.35
C GLU A 76 -8.62 6.77 -18.98
N GLY A 77 -8.07 7.67 -18.16
CA GLY A 77 -7.61 8.94 -18.71
C GLY A 77 -6.89 9.91 -17.77
N ASN A 78 -7.14 9.88 -16.46
CA ASN A 78 -6.56 10.92 -15.60
C ASN A 78 -5.38 10.42 -14.73
N GLN A 79 -4.29 10.04 -15.40
CA GLN A 79 -3.02 9.71 -14.74
C GLN A 79 -2.53 10.79 -13.77
N ALA A 80 -2.90 12.05 -14.00
CA ALA A 80 -2.54 13.17 -13.13
C ALA A 80 -3.17 13.06 -11.74
N THR A 81 -4.44 12.63 -11.64
CA THR A 81 -5.12 12.49 -10.34
C THR A 81 -4.61 11.32 -9.52
N ASP A 82 -4.18 10.24 -10.19
CA ASP A 82 -3.57 9.09 -9.51
C ASP A 82 -2.18 9.45 -8.96
N LEU A 83 -1.37 10.19 -9.74
CA LEU A 83 -0.07 10.71 -9.29
C LEU A 83 -0.21 11.69 -8.12
N GLU A 84 -1.16 12.63 -8.19
CA GLU A 84 -1.46 13.55 -7.09
C GLU A 84 -1.86 12.80 -5.81
N TYR A 85 -2.64 11.73 -5.95
CA TYR A 85 -3.02 10.88 -4.83
C TYR A 85 -1.81 10.20 -4.19
N PHE A 86 -0.92 9.57 -4.97
CA PHE A 86 0.27 8.92 -4.42
C PHE A 86 1.25 9.92 -3.79
N MET A 87 1.44 11.10 -4.38
CA MET A 87 2.24 12.17 -3.79
C MET A 87 1.66 12.65 -2.46
N ALA A 88 0.33 12.83 -2.38
CA ALA A 88 -0.33 13.19 -1.12
C ALA A 88 -0.20 12.11 -0.05
N LEU A 89 -0.22 10.83 -0.45
CA LEU A 89 -0.03 9.70 0.44
C LEU A 89 1.40 9.65 0.99
N GLU A 90 2.41 9.85 0.13
CA GLU A 90 3.81 9.96 0.53
C GLU A 90 4.04 11.11 1.53
N GLN A 91 3.44 12.28 1.25
CA GLN A 91 3.52 13.43 2.15
C GLN A 91 2.89 13.10 3.52
N LYS A 92 1.70 12.50 3.53
CA LYS A 92 1.02 12.11 4.78
C LYS A 92 1.84 11.10 5.59
N MET A 93 2.48 10.14 4.92
CA MET A 93 3.38 9.18 5.59
C MET A 93 4.63 9.84 6.15
N ALA A 94 5.22 10.79 5.43
CA ALA A 94 6.36 11.57 5.90
C ALA A 94 6.00 12.42 7.12
N ASP A 95 4.82 13.05 7.11
CA ASP A 95 4.32 13.85 8.22
C ASP A 95 4.03 12.99 9.46
N MET A 96 3.40 11.81 9.30
CA MET A 96 3.20 10.88 10.41
C MET A 96 4.52 10.44 11.05
N LYS A 97 5.51 10.05 10.23
CA LYS A 97 6.84 9.69 10.74
C LYS A 97 7.50 10.85 11.50
N ARG A 98 7.31 12.09 11.03
CA ARG A 98 7.85 13.29 11.68
C ARG A 98 7.17 13.56 13.02
N SER A 99 5.84 13.39 13.11
CA SER A 99 5.08 13.52 14.35
C SER A 99 5.46 12.44 15.38
N GLU A 100 5.64 11.19 14.95
CA GLU A 100 6.11 10.10 15.81
C GLU A 100 7.52 10.39 16.36
N TRP A 101 8.42 10.89 15.53
CA TRP A 101 9.77 11.31 15.94
C TRP A 101 9.76 12.46 16.95
N GLN A 102 8.89 13.45 16.77
CA GLN A 102 8.75 14.58 17.71
C GLN A 102 8.20 14.11 19.06
N ALA A 103 7.20 13.23 19.07
CA ALA A 103 6.65 12.67 20.31
C ALA A 103 7.70 11.88 21.10
N LEU A 104 8.53 11.08 20.42
CA LEU A 104 9.64 10.32 21.02
C LEU A 104 10.73 11.22 21.64
N TYR A 105 11.06 12.34 21.00
CA TYR A 105 12.08 13.26 21.51
C TYR A 105 11.58 14.16 22.64
N SER A 106 10.33 14.62 22.59
CA SER A 106 9.73 15.37 23.70
C SER A 106 9.55 14.50 24.96
N ALA A 107 9.39 13.19 24.81
CA ALA A 107 9.33 12.25 25.95
C ALA A 107 10.71 11.94 26.58
N LYS A 108 11.82 12.22 25.88
CA LYS A 108 13.20 11.97 26.36
C LYS A 108 13.92 13.20 26.90
N GLY A 109 13.38 14.41 26.69
CA GLY A 109 14.01 15.68 27.11
C GLY A 109 13.53 16.22 28.46
N GLY A 110 12.79 15.43 29.23
CA GLY A 110 12.26 15.80 30.55
C GLY A 110 12.81 14.90 31.65
N GLU A 111 14.11 14.96 31.90
CA GLU A 111 14.78 14.51 33.13
C GLU A 111 15.75 15.60 33.61
#